data_AF-A0A941A117-F1
#
_entry.id   AF-A0A941A117-F1
#
_cell.length_a   1.000
_cell.length_b   1.000
_cell.length_c   1.000
_cell.angle_alpha   90.00
_cell.angle_beta   90.00
_cell.angle_gamma   90.00
#
_symmetry.space_group_name_H-M   'P 1'
#
loop_
_entity.id
_entity.type
_entity.pdbx_description
1 polymer ?
#
loop_
_entity_poly.entity_id
_entity_poly.type
_entity_poly.pdbx_seq_one_letter_code
_entity_poly.pdbx_strand_id
1 'polypeptide(L)'
;MAKKRSYHFSLGNSSEGPVGCCARILAKSEAEAVEKLKDLLPEAYMLQESEGDLDYFQAYFNANAVSEKDIDEVDDIEEGDYRGDDDDADTD
;
A
#
# COMPACT_ATOMS: atom_id res chain seq x y z
N MET A 1 -6.25 14.00 -19.84
CA MET A 1 -5.54 13.09 -18.92
C MET A 1 -6.60 12.50 -18.00
N ALA A 2 -6.68 11.18 -17.81
CA ALA A 2 -7.60 10.61 -16.81
C ALA A 2 -7.14 11.03 -15.40
N LYS A 3 -8.08 11.49 -14.56
CA LYS A 3 -7.82 11.90 -13.18
C LYS A 3 -7.40 10.67 -12.36
N LYS A 4 -6.36 10.80 -11.53
CA LYS A 4 -5.93 9.72 -10.63
C LYS A 4 -6.93 9.59 -9.48
N ARG A 5 -7.05 8.36 -8.95
CA ARG A 5 -7.83 8.00 -7.76
C ARG A 5 -6.93 7.26 -6.77
N SER A 6 -7.32 7.30 -5.51
CA SER A 6 -6.68 6.58 -4.41
C SER A 6 -7.45 5.28 -4.18
N TYR A 7 -6.77 4.14 -4.33
CA TYR A 7 -7.33 2.81 -4.17
C TYR A 7 -6.79 2.21 -2.89
N HIS A 8 -7.66 1.91 -1.92
CA HIS A 8 -7.32 1.20 -0.70
C HIS A 8 -7.44 -0.30 -0.95
N PHE A 9 -6.39 -1.04 -0.62
CA PHE A 9 -6.34 -2.49 -0.64
C PHE A 9 -6.36 -3.03 0.78
N SER A 10 -7.21 -4.01 1.02
CA SER A 10 -7.25 -4.81 2.25
C SER A 10 -6.71 -6.21 1.95
N LEU A 11 -5.42 -6.43 2.25
CA LEU A 11 -4.67 -7.64 1.93
C LEU A 11 -4.55 -8.54 3.16
N GLY A 12 -5.23 -9.69 3.13
CA GLY A 12 -5.33 -10.58 4.29
C GLY A 12 -6.44 -10.13 5.24
N ASN A 13 -6.97 -11.07 6.03
CA ASN A 13 -8.22 -10.86 6.75
C ASN A 13 -8.03 -9.98 8.01
N SER A 14 -7.81 -8.68 7.81
CA SER A 14 -7.75 -7.65 8.86
C SER A 14 -9.09 -7.46 9.59
N SER A 15 -10.15 -8.10 9.10
CA SER A 15 -11.50 -8.07 9.68
C SER A 15 -11.79 -9.27 10.61
N GLU A 16 -11.06 -10.39 10.47
CA GLU A 16 -11.36 -11.64 11.17
C GLU A 16 -10.13 -12.45 11.63
N GLY A 17 -8.91 -11.90 11.51
CA GLY A 17 -7.66 -12.55 11.91
C GLY A 17 -6.65 -11.61 12.60
N PRO A 18 -5.59 -12.13 13.24
CA PRO A 18 -4.67 -11.33 14.05
C PRO A 18 -3.69 -10.46 13.26
N VAL A 19 -3.54 -10.68 11.94
CA VAL A 19 -2.60 -9.95 11.09
C VAL A 19 -3.21 -9.77 9.69
N GLY A 20 -3.32 -8.52 9.26
CA GLY A 20 -3.67 -8.12 7.89
C GLY A 20 -2.79 -6.94 7.47
N CYS A 21 -2.69 -6.69 6.18
CA CYS A 21 -1.95 -5.57 5.61
C CYS A 21 -2.91 -4.71 4.79
N CYS A 22 -2.76 -3.39 4.86
CA CYS A 22 -3.45 -2.49 3.96
C CYS A 22 -2.44 -1.66 3.16
N ALA A 23 -2.84 -1.27 1.96
CA ALA A 23 -2.03 -0.42 1.09
C ALA A 23 -2.91 0.60 0.37
N ARG A 24 -2.40 1.80 0.14
CA ARG A 24 -3.06 2.79 -0.73
C ARG A 24 -2.21 3.06 -1.97
N ILE A 25 -2.84 3.00 -3.14
CA ILE A 25 -2.18 3.16 -4.44
C ILE A 25 -2.88 4.22 -5.27
N LEU A 26 -2.11 5.11 -5.89
CA LEU A 26 -2.62 6.12 -6.80
C LEU A 26 -2.56 5.62 -8.26
N ALA A 27 -3.72 5.47 -8.90
CA ALA A 27 -3.85 4.94 -10.25
C ALA A 27 -5.02 5.59 -11.02
N LYS A 28 -5.18 5.30 -12.32
CA LYS A 28 -6.33 5.78 -13.12
C LYS A 28 -7.46 4.75 -13.18
N SER A 29 -7.18 3.49 -12.84
CA SER A 29 -8.12 2.38 -12.83
C SER A 29 -7.72 1.34 -11.76
N GLU A 30 -8.65 0.46 -11.41
CA GLU A 30 -8.41 -0.66 -10.49
C GLU A 30 -7.33 -1.61 -11.04
N ALA A 31 -7.43 -1.98 -12.32
CA ALA A 31 -6.42 -2.79 -12.99
C ALA A 31 -5.00 -2.17 -12.90
N GLU A 32 -4.86 -0.85 -13.15
CA GLU A 32 -3.58 -0.16 -12.99
C GLU A 32 -3.13 -0.13 -11.53
N ALA A 33 -4.05 0.01 -10.58
CA ALA A 33 -3.74 -0.02 -9.15
C ALA A 33 -3.20 -1.39 -8.72
N VAL A 34 -3.80 -2.48 -9.21
CA VAL A 34 -3.36 -3.85 -8.95
C VAL A 34 -1.96 -4.08 -9.53
N GLU A 35 -1.71 -3.69 -10.78
CA GLU A 35 -0.38 -3.83 -11.39
C GLU A 35 0.68 -3.05 -10.62
N LYS A 36 0.40 -1.79 -10.28
CA LYS A 36 1.30 -0.96 -9.47
C LYS A 36 1.57 -1.54 -8.08
N LEU A 37 0.54 -2.05 -7.42
CA LEU A 37 0.71 -2.68 -6.11
C LEU A 37 1.61 -3.91 -6.24
N LYS A 38 1.38 -4.77 -7.23
CA LYS A 38 2.20 -5.95 -7.49
C LYS A 38 3.67 -5.60 -7.75
N ASP A 39 3.92 -4.52 -8.49
CA ASP A 39 5.27 -4.05 -8.78
C ASP A 39 5.98 -3.46 -7.55
N LEU A 40 5.22 -2.84 -6.63
CA LEU A 40 5.76 -2.19 -5.43
C LEU A 40 5.84 -3.10 -4.21
N LEU A 41 5.04 -4.18 -4.18
CA LEU A 41 4.96 -5.08 -3.05
C LEU A 41 6.22 -5.95 -2.97
N PRO A 42 7.01 -5.86 -1.88
CA PRO A 42 8.20 -6.69 -1.74
C PRO A 42 7.81 -8.16 -1.53
N GLU A 43 8.68 -9.10 -1.90
CA GLU A 43 8.46 -10.53 -1.61
C GLU A 43 8.38 -10.81 -0.11
N ALA A 44 9.15 -10.06 0.69
CA ALA A 44 9.12 -10.12 2.13
C ALA A 44 9.46 -8.77 2.77
N TYR A 45 8.93 -8.52 3.98
CA TYR A 45 9.26 -7.39 4.83
C TYR A 45 9.72 -7.91 6.19
N MET A 46 10.88 -7.43 6.64
CA MET A 46 11.45 -7.80 7.93
C MET A 46 11.41 -6.61 8.87
N LEU A 47 10.78 -6.77 10.03
CA LEU A 47 10.88 -5.81 11.12
C LEU A 47 12.02 -6.26 12.02
N GLN A 48 13.10 -5.48 12.06
CA GLN A 48 14.27 -5.72 12.90
C GLN A 48 14.20 -4.96 14.24
N GLU A 49 12.99 -4.65 14.71
CA GLU A 49 12.82 -4.03 16.02
C GLU A 49 12.58 -5.11 17.07
N SER A 50 13.47 -5.16 18.06
CA SER A 50 13.28 -5.95 19.27
C SER A 50 12.39 -5.15 20.24
N GLU A 51 11.08 -5.27 20.10
CA GLU A 51 10.13 -4.78 21.10
C GLU A 51 9.64 -5.92 21.99
N GLY A 52 9.91 -5.79 23.30
CA GLY A 52 9.51 -6.79 24.30
C GLY A 52 10.15 -8.16 24.05
N ASP A 53 9.32 -9.19 23.88
CA ASP A 53 9.73 -10.58 23.68
C ASP A 53 9.81 -10.99 22.18
N LEU A 54 9.65 -10.03 21.26
CA LEU A 54 9.76 -10.28 19.82
C LEU A 54 11.22 -10.21 19.38
N ASP A 55 11.80 -11.35 19.02
CA ASP A 55 13.19 -11.44 18.53
C ASP A 55 13.31 -11.00 17.06
N TYR A 56 12.40 -11.49 16.20
CA TYR A 56 12.27 -11.02 14.83
C TYR A 56 10.85 -11.24 14.29
N PHE A 57 10.44 -10.40 13.34
CA PHE A 57 9.21 -10.60 12.56
C PHE A 57 9.51 -10.48 11.08
N GLN A 58 9.00 -11.43 10.29
CA GLN A 58 9.07 -11.39 8.84
C GLN A 58 7.71 -11.71 8.24
N ALA A 59 7.19 -10.77 7.47
CA ALA A 59 6.01 -10.94 6.64
C ALA A 59 6.43 -11.36 5.22
N TYR A 60 5.73 -12.33 4.65
CA TYR A 60 5.90 -12.76 3.27
C TYR A 60 4.65 -12.38 2.48
N PHE A 61 4.84 -11.80 1.31
CA PHE A 61 3.74 -11.36 0.46
C PHE A 61 3.70 -12.16 -0.84
N ASN A 62 2.50 -12.44 -1.31
CA ASN A 62 2.27 -13.07 -2.61
C ASN A 62 1.59 -12.06 -3.54
N ALA A 63 2.37 -11.30 -4.30
CA ALA A 63 1.85 -10.34 -5.27
C ALA A 63 0.88 -11.00 -6.27
N ASN A 64 1.07 -12.27 -6.64
CA ASN A 64 0.17 -12.96 -7.57
C ASN A 64 -1.23 -13.21 -7.00
N ALA A 65 -1.39 -13.19 -5.67
CA ALA A 65 -2.69 -13.31 -5.02
C ALA A 65 -3.50 -12.00 -5.02
N VAL A 66 -2.85 -10.86 -5.28
CA VAL A 66 -3.51 -9.54 -5.28
C VAL A 66 -4.40 -9.40 -6.52
N SER A 67 -5.62 -8.92 -6.29
CA SER A 67 -6.65 -8.72 -7.31
C SER A 67 -7.51 -7.49 -7.02
N GLU A 68 -8.38 -7.14 -7.98
CA GLU A 68 -9.34 -6.03 -7.81
C GLU A 68 -10.34 -6.29 -6.67
N LYS A 69 -10.58 -7.56 -6.30
CA LYS A 69 -11.47 -7.92 -5.19
C LYS A 69 -10.94 -7.50 -3.82
N ASP A 70 -9.65 -7.25 -3.75
CA ASP A 70 -8.98 -6.81 -2.53
C ASP A 70 -9.09 -5.28 -2.35
N ILE A 71 -9.71 -4.57 -3.30
CA ILE A 71 -10.00 -3.13 -3.20
C ILE A 71 -11.34 -2.95 -2.47
N ASP A 72 -11.31 -2.32 -1.31
CA ASP A 72 -12.49 -2.07 -0.47
C ASP A 72 -12.91 -0.59 -0.44
N GLU A 73 -12.03 0.34 -0.79
CA GLU A 73 -12.34 1.78 -0.88
C GLU A 73 -11.65 2.46 -2.08
N VAL A 74 -12.35 3.39 -2.73
CA VAL A 74 -11.85 4.19 -3.85
C VAL A 74 -12.23 5.65 -3.65
N ASP A 75 -11.22 6.52 -3.54
CA ASP A 75 -11.40 7.97 -3.37
C ASP A 75 -10.95 8.73 -4.61
N ASP A 76 -11.74 9.72 -5.03
CA ASP A 76 -11.31 10.69 -6.04
C ASP A 76 -10.32 11.68 -5.42
N ILE A 77 -9.11 11.78 -5.97
CA ILE A 77 -8.08 12.70 -5.47
C ILE A 77 -8.36 14.09 -6.07
N GLU A 78 -8.74 15.08 -5.26
CA GLU A 78 -8.83 16.47 -5.74
C GLU A 78 -7.44 17.07 -6.03
N GLU A 79 -7.35 17.98 -7.00
CA GLU A 79 -6.10 18.72 -7.28
C GLU A 79 -5.74 19.58 -6.06
N GLY A 80 -4.90 19.05 -5.15
CA GLY A 80 -4.45 19.74 -3.94
C GLY A 80 -4.24 18.82 -2.73
N ASP A 81 -4.76 17.59 -2.75
CA ASP A 81 -4.63 16.63 -1.64
C ASP A 81 -3.34 15.79 -1.71
N TYR A 82 -2.54 16.02 -2.75
CA TYR A 82 -1.23 15.39 -2.92
C TYR A 82 -0.18 16.16 -2.10
N ARG A 83 0.10 15.69 -0.88
CA ARG A 83 1.35 15.99 -0.19
C ARG A 83 2.44 15.09 -0.78
N GLY A 84 2.89 15.42 -1.99
CA GLY A 84 4.24 15.02 -2.36
C GLY A 84 5.19 15.72 -1.40
N ASP A 85 6.17 15.00 -0.89
CA ASP A 85 7.35 15.58 -0.22
C ASP A 85 8.02 16.55 -1.20
N ASP A 86 7.55 17.80 -1.24
CA ASP A 86 8.34 18.97 -1.64
C ASP A 86 9.19 19.36 -0.41
N ASP A 87 10.09 18.46 0.02
CA ASP A 87 11.19 18.77 0.93
C ASP A 87 12.49 18.89 0.10
N ASP A 88 12.41 19.66 -1.00
CA ASP A 88 13.58 20.36 -1.54
C ASP A 88 13.88 21.54 -0.60
N ALA A 89 14.33 21.22 0.60
CA ALA A 89 15.02 22.17 1.47
C ALA A 89 16.43 22.38 0.91
N ASP A 90 16.51 23.18 -0.16
CA ASP A 90 17.69 23.98 -0.52
C ASP A 90 18.19 24.65 0.78
N THR A 91 19.25 24.10 1.37
CA THR A 91 19.99 24.72 2.45
C THR A 91 21.30 25.22 1.88
N ASP A 92 21.35 26.55 1.77
CA ASP A 92 22.42 27.44 1.29
C ASP A 92 23.80 27.16 1.92
#